data_AF-A0A1R1SNG1-F1
#
_entry.id   AF-A0A1R1SNG1-F1
#
_cell.length_a   1.000
_cell.length_b   1.000
_cell.length_c   1.000
_cell.angle_alpha   90.00
_cell.angle_beta   90.00
_cell.angle_gamma   90.00
#
_symmetry.space_group_name_H-M   'P 1'
#
loop_
_entity.id
_entity.type
_entity.pdbx_description
1 polymer ?
#
loop_
_entity_poly.entity_id
_entity_poly.type
_entity_poly.pdbx_seq_one_letter_code
_entity_poly.pdbx_strand_id
1 'polypeptide(L)'
;GACGWVAKDCSLSRLLAVIRGVLRDETHLPPALLTGVLRELTAARKHRTESERLVESLTPREREVLRCMVAGLGRKAVAERLYLSPHTVRTHMQNVLGKLGVHSTLAAVALARRAGVGPVDLAGEVVERGGQLA
;
A
#
# COMPACT_ATOMS: atom_id res chain seq x y z
N GLY A 1 2.61 -12.32 12.55
CA GLY A 1 3.68 -12.68 11.59
C GLY A 1 4.51 -13.81 12.16
N ALA A 2 5.47 -14.36 11.41
CA ALA A 2 6.42 -15.33 11.96
C ALA A 2 7.50 -14.62 12.80
N CYS A 3 7.87 -15.18 13.95
CA CYS A 3 8.86 -14.61 14.89
C CYS A 3 10.13 -15.47 15.05
N GLY A 4 10.18 -16.64 14.43
CA GLY A 4 11.38 -17.48 14.40
C GLY A 4 11.27 -18.58 13.35
N TRP A 5 12.41 -19.13 12.97
CA TRP A 5 12.51 -20.27 12.05
C TRP A 5 13.48 -21.32 12.60
N VAL A 6 13.09 -22.58 12.51
CA VAL A 6 13.91 -23.72 12.92
C VAL A 6 13.79 -24.84 11.87
N ALA A 7 14.92 -25.47 11.53
CA ALA A 7 14.92 -26.60 10.61
C ALA A 7 14.30 -27.83 11.27
N LYS A 8 13.68 -28.70 10.46
CA LYS A 8 12.96 -29.89 10.94
C LYS A 8 13.89 -30.90 11.65
N ASP A 9 15.16 -30.90 11.29
CA ASP A 9 16.24 -31.76 11.79
C ASP A 9 17.04 -31.12 12.95
N CYS A 10 16.56 -30.02 13.53
CA CYS A 10 17.25 -29.38 14.65
C CYS A 10 17.25 -30.26 15.91
N SER A 11 18.22 -30.03 16.79
CA SER A 11 18.19 -30.62 18.13
C SER A 11 17.07 -30.04 18.99
N LEU A 12 16.54 -30.85 19.91
CA LEU A 12 15.54 -30.39 20.89
C LEU A 12 16.05 -29.18 21.71
N SER A 13 17.34 -29.17 22.07
CA SER A 13 17.97 -28.05 22.78
C SER A 13 17.90 -26.75 21.98
N ARG A 14 18.11 -26.81 20.65
CA ARG A 14 18.01 -25.64 19.77
C ARG A 14 16.57 -25.16 19.64
N LEU A 15 15.62 -26.09 19.47
CA LEU A 15 14.20 -25.74 19.45
C LEU A 15 13.78 -25.00 20.73
N LEU A 16 14.14 -25.55 21.90
CA LEU A 16 13.85 -24.93 23.20
C LEU A 16 14.52 -23.55 23.34
N ALA A 17 15.75 -23.39 22.85
CA ALA A 17 16.43 -22.09 22.86
C ALA A 17 15.68 -21.05 22.03
N VAL A 18 15.24 -21.42 20.81
CA VAL A 18 14.47 -20.54 19.93
C VAL A 18 13.12 -20.18 20.53
N ILE A 19 12.39 -21.14 21.11
CA ILE A 19 11.12 -20.88 21.80
C ILE A 19 11.32 -19.88 22.95
N ARG A 20 12.33 -20.09 23.81
CA ARG A 20 12.61 -19.19 24.93
C ARG A 20 13.02 -17.80 24.48
N GLY A 21 13.76 -17.69 23.38
CA GLY A 21 14.14 -16.39 22.80
C GLY A 21 12.94 -15.63 22.23
N VAL A 22 12.05 -16.33 21.50
CA VAL A 22 10.80 -15.72 20.99
C VAL A 22 9.92 -15.20 22.12
N LEU A 23 9.85 -15.89 23.26
CA LEU A 23 9.14 -15.42 24.45
C LEU A 23 9.77 -14.16 25.09
N ARG A 24 10.98 -13.78 24.67
CA ARG A 24 11.69 -12.55 25.06
C ARG A 24 11.74 -11.53 23.92
N ASP A 25 10.85 -11.67 22.94
CA ASP A 25 10.79 -10.82 21.73
C ASP A 25 12.05 -10.87 20.84
N GLU A 26 12.86 -11.94 20.96
CA GLU A 26 13.99 -12.16 20.07
C GLU A 26 13.53 -12.84 18.77
N THR A 27 14.02 -12.35 17.63
CA THR A 27 13.84 -13.03 16.34
C THR A 27 14.96 -14.03 16.12
N HIS A 28 14.60 -15.30 15.92
CA HIS A 28 15.56 -16.38 15.67
C HIS A 28 15.53 -16.82 14.22
N LEU A 29 16.64 -16.62 13.51
CA LEU A 29 16.82 -17.06 12.13
C LEU A 29 18.20 -17.74 11.97
N PRO A 30 18.32 -18.87 11.24
CA PRO A 30 19.62 -19.42 10.93
C PRO A 30 20.46 -18.43 10.12
N PRO A 31 21.77 -18.29 10.43
CA PRO A 31 22.66 -17.41 9.68
C PRO A 31 22.65 -17.65 8.17
N ALA A 32 22.48 -18.91 7.74
CA ALA A 32 22.42 -19.28 6.32
C ALA A 32 21.24 -18.64 5.56
N LEU A 33 20.15 -18.26 6.24
CA LEU A 33 19.00 -17.60 5.63
C LEU A 33 19.13 -16.06 5.60
N LEU A 34 20.05 -15.48 6.37
CA LEU A 34 20.16 -14.02 6.53
C LEU A 34 20.46 -13.32 5.20
N THR A 35 21.35 -13.87 4.38
CA THR A 35 21.67 -13.27 3.07
C THR A 35 20.44 -13.17 2.16
N GLY A 36 19.60 -14.22 2.14
CA GLY A 36 18.35 -14.21 1.36
C GLY A 36 17.36 -13.19 1.89
N VAL A 37 17.14 -13.17 3.20
CA VAL A 37 16.22 -12.22 3.86
C VAL A 37 16.66 -10.77 3.62
N LEU A 38 17.95 -10.46 3.79
CA LEU A 38 18.47 -9.11 3.56
C LEU A 38 18.31 -8.66 2.11
N ARG A 39 18.51 -9.56 1.14
CA ARG A 39 18.27 -9.27 -0.28
C ARG A 39 16.81 -8.93 -0.55
N GLU A 40 15.89 -9.74 -0.06
CA GLU A 40 14.45 -9.51 -0.22
C GLU A 40 14.00 -8.20 0.43
N LEU A 41 14.45 -7.92 1.67
CA LEU A 41 14.13 -6.66 2.35
C LEU A 41 14.67 -5.44 1.59
N THR A 42 15.87 -5.55 1.03
CA THR A 42 16.48 -4.47 0.24
C THR A 42 15.73 -4.26 -1.09
N ALA A 43 15.36 -5.35 -1.76
CA ALA A 43 14.57 -5.30 -3.00
C ALA A 43 13.18 -4.69 -2.75
N ALA A 44 12.48 -5.14 -1.70
CA ALA A 44 11.19 -4.60 -1.29
C ALA A 44 11.27 -3.10 -0.98
N ARG A 45 12.33 -2.67 -0.28
CA ARG A 45 12.58 -1.24 -0.01
C ARG A 45 12.79 -0.45 -1.30
N LYS A 46 13.61 -0.96 -2.23
CA LYS A 46 13.85 -0.31 -3.52
C LYS A 46 12.55 -0.13 -4.32
N HIS A 47 11.73 -1.18 -4.40
CA HIS A 47 10.43 -1.12 -5.08
C HIS A 47 9.46 -0.14 -4.44
N ARG A 48 9.44 -0.03 -3.11
CA ARG A 48 8.66 1.00 -2.40
C ARG A 48 9.14 2.40 -2.79
N THR A 49 10.43 2.68 -2.69
CA THR A 49 11.00 3.99 -3.03
C THR A 49 10.77 4.38 -4.49
N GLU A 50 10.85 3.42 -5.41
CA GLU A 50 10.49 3.66 -6.82
C GLU A 50 9.00 3.99 -6.98
N SER A 51 8.12 3.25 -6.31
CA SER A 51 6.68 3.51 -6.33
C SER A 51 6.35 4.89 -5.74
N GLU A 52 7.01 5.29 -4.65
CA GLU A 52 6.90 6.62 -4.03
C GLU A 52 7.27 7.72 -5.02
N ARG A 53 8.43 7.61 -5.69
CA ARG A 53 8.88 8.58 -6.71
C ARG A 53 7.89 8.72 -7.87
N LEU A 54 7.36 7.62 -8.37
CA LEU A 54 6.37 7.64 -9.45
C LEU A 54 5.08 8.36 -9.00
N VAL A 55 4.60 8.09 -7.79
CA VAL A 55 3.45 8.81 -7.22
C VAL A 55 3.78 10.30 -6.99
N GLU A 56 4.99 10.62 -6.56
CA GLU A 56 5.46 12.00 -6.37
C GLU A 56 5.47 12.81 -7.68
N SER A 57 5.74 12.16 -8.81
CA SER A 57 5.72 12.78 -10.15
C SER A 57 4.32 13.18 -10.63
N LEU A 58 3.26 12.68 -9.98
CA LEU A 58 1.88 13.04 -10.31
C LEU A 58 1.57 14.45 -9.84
N THR A 59 0.86 15.20 -10.69
CA THR A 59 0.28 16.49 -10.32
C THR A 59 -0.71 16.32 -9.15
N PRO A 60 -1.01 17.39 -8.40
CA PRO A 60 -1.97 17.32 -7.30
C PRO A 60 -3.32 16.70 -7.72
N ARG A 61 -3.80 17.07 -8.91
CA ARG A 61 -5.07 16.58 -9.45
C ARG A 61 -5.04 15.10 -9.84
N GLU A 62 -3.95 14.64 -10.44
CA GLU A 62 -3.75 13.23 -10.75
C GLU A 62 -3.66 12.38 -9.49
N ARG A 63 -3.05 12.91 -8.41
CA ARG A 63 -2.99 12.25 -7.11
C ARG A 63 -4.36 12.12 -6.46
N GLU A 64 -5.22 13.13 -6.58
CA GLU A 64 -6.62 13.04 -6.14
C GLU A 64 -7.39 11.95 -6.88
N VAL A 65 -7.26 11.89 -8.20
CA VAL A 65 -7.86 10.82 -9.03
C VAL A 65 -7.32 9.45 -8.62
N LEU A 66 -6.01 9.32 -8.40
CA LEU A 66 -5.40 8.08 -7.93
C LEU A 66 -5.96 7.65 -6.56
N ARG A 67 -6.11 8.57 -5.59
CA ARG A 67 -6.75 8.26 -4.30
C ARG A 67 -8.19 7.79 -4.44
N CYS A 68 -8.94 8.34 -5.39
CA CYS A 68 -10.28 7.86 -5.71
C CYS A 68 -10.26 6.45 -6.30
N MET A 69 -9.28 6.13 -7.16
CA MET A 69 -9.08 4.77 -7.68
C MET A 69 -8.72 3.79 -6.56
N VAL A 70 -7.88 4.19 -5.60
CA VAL A 70 -7.53 3.37 -4.42
C VAL A 70 -8.76 3.11 -3.54
N ALA A 71 -9.69 4.06 -3.46
CA ALA A 71 -10.99 3.92 -2.80
C ALA A 71 -12.00 3.07 -3.59
N GLY A 72 -11.65 2.60 -4.79
CA GLY A 72 -12.53 1.77 -5.62
C GLY A 72 -13.64 2.54 -6.35
N LEU A 73 -13.55 3.87 -6.42
CA LEU A 73 -14.58 4.69 -7.05
C LEU A 73 -14.59 4.53 -8.57
N GLY A 74 -15.79 4.37 -9.14
CA GLY A 74 -16.00 4.37 -10.59
C GLY A 74 -15.95 5.79 -11.19
N ARG A 75 -15.77 5.89 -12.51
CA ARG A 75 -15.57 7.18 -13.22
C ARG A 75 -16.64 8.25 -12.92
N LYS A 76 -17.91 7.84 -12.78
CA LYS A 76 -19.02 8.76 -12.44
C LYS A 76 -18.87 9.33 -11.03
N ALA A 77 -18.63 8.48 -10.03
CA ALA A 77 -18.42 8.91 -8.65
C ALA A 77 -17.18 9.81 -8.50
N VAL A 78 -16.10 9.52 -9.25
CA VAL A 78 -14.91 10.39 -9.29
C VAL A 78 -15.25 11.74 -9.93
N ALA A 79 -16.04 11.75 -11.01
CA ALA A 79 -16.45 12.97 -11.69
C ALA A 79 -17.29 13.86 -10.77
N GLU A 80 -18.28 13.29 -10.09
CA GLU A 80 -19.12 13.99 -9.10
C GLU A 80 -18.26 14.54 -7.95
N ARG A 81 -17.44 13.69 -7.33
CA ARG A 81 -16.63 14.08 -6.18
C ARG A 81 -15.62 15.18 -6.48
N LEU A 82 -15.03 15.13 -7.67
CA LEU A 82 -14.01 16.09 -8.08
C LEU A 82 -14.60 17.27 -8.87
N TYR A 83 -15.92 17.35 -9.06
CA TYR A 83 -16.56 18.38 -9.89
C TYR A 83 -15.97 18.45 -11.32
N LEU A 84 -15.81 17.27 -11.95
CA LEU A 84 -15.27 17.10 -13.29
C LEU A 84 -16.29 16.42 -14.21
N SER A 85 -16.08 16.52 -15.52
CA SER A 85 -16.82 15.67 -16.46
C SER A 85 -16.28 14.22 -16.43
N PRO A 86 -17.11 13.20 -16.71
CA PRO A 86 -16.64 11.82 -16.87
C PRO A 86 -15.55 11.67 -17.93
N HIS A 87 -15.57 12.51 -18.97
CA HIS A 87 -14.54 12.54 -20.00
C HIS A 87 -13.20 13.03 -19.44
N THR A 88 -13.22 14.11 -18.65
CA THR A 88 -12.03 14.65 -18.00
C THR A 88 -11.42 13.66 -17.02
N VAL A 89 -12.25 12.95 -16.24
CA VAL A 89 -11.79 11.87 -15.36
C VAL A 89 -11.09 10.76 -16.15
N ARG A 90 -11.66 10.35 -17.30
CA ARG A 90 -11.02 9.37 -18.18
C ARG A 90 -9.63 9.83 -18.62
N THR A 91 -9.49 11.09 -19.02
CA THR A 91 -8.19 11.67 -19.41
C THR A 91 -7.20 11.68 -18.24
N HIS A 92 -7.63 12.11 -17.04
CA HIS A 92 -6.76 12.04 -15.86
C HIS A 92 -6.34 10.62 -15.51
N MET A 93 -7.26 9.65 -15.58
CA MET A 93 -6.92 8.24 -15.36
C MET A 93 -5.89 7.75 -16.39
N GLN A 94 -6.03 8.09 -17.68
CA GLN A 94 -5.05 7.74 -18.71
C GLN A 94 -3.67 8.36 -18.43
N ASN A 95 -3.63 9.62 -18.03
CA ASN A 95 -2.38 10.30 -17.67
C ASN A 95 -1.72 9.68 -16.44
N VAL A 96 -2.52 9.32 -15.41
CA VAL A 96 -2.04 8.59 -14.24
C VAL A 96 -1.42 7.25 -14.64
N LEU A 97 -2.13 6.45 -15.45
CA LEU A 97 -1.61 5.16 -15.92
C LEU A 97 -0.30 5.33 -16.70
N GLY A 98 -0.24 6.32 -17.60
CA GLY A 98 0.96 6.64 -18.37
C GLY A 98 2.15 7.05 -17.50
N LYS A 99 1.94 7.97 -16.56
CA LYS A 99 3.01 8.44 -15.64
C LYS A 99 3.49 7.37 -14.66
N LEU A 100 2.59 6.48 -14.23
CA LEU A 100 2.94 5.34 -13.39
C LEU A 100 3.53 4.16 -14.18
N GLY A 101 3.53 4.21 -15.52
CA GLY A 101 4.07 3.15 -16.37
C GLY A 101 3.26 1.84 -16.33
N VAL A 102 1.96 1.92 -16.05
CA VAL A 102 1.08 0.74 -15.88
C VAL A 102 -0.09 0.76 -16.86
N HIS A 103 -0.62 -0.42 -17.19
CA HIS A 103 -1.67 -0.56 -18.20
C HIS A 103 -3.06 -0.86 -17.65
N SER A 104 -3.23 -0.86 -16.32
CA SER A 104 -4.54 -1.12 -15.70
C SER A 104 -4.73 -0.34 -14.41
N THR A 105 -5.99 -0.02 -14.10
CA THR A 105 -6.40 0.59 -12.83
C THR A 105 -5.94 -0.26 -11.65
N LEU A 106 -6.06 -1.59 -11.74
CA LEU A 106 -5.63 -2.49 -10.67
C LEU A 106 -4.12 -2.40 -10.42
N ALA A 107 -3.31 -2.36 -11.49
CA ALA A 107 -1.86 -2.19 -11.37
C ALA A 107 -1.49 -0.83 -10.76
N ALA A 108 -2.20 0.25 -11.14
CA ALA A 108 -2.02 1.56 -10.53
C ALA A 108 -2.37 1.58 -9.03
N VAL A 109 -3.47 0.94 -8.64
CA VAL A 109 -3.87 0.82 -7.23
C VAL A 109 -2.86 0.01 -6.44
N ALA A 110 -2.35 -1.10 -7.00
CA ALA A 110 -1.32 -1.91 -6.36
C ALA A 110 -0.02 -1.11 -6.14
N LEU A 111 0.40 -0.33 -7.15
CA LEU A 111 1.56 0.56 -7.05
C LEU A 111 1.34 1.65 -6.01
N ALA A 112 0.19 2.33 -6.04
CA ALA A 112 -0.17 3.36 -5.08
C ALA A 112 -0.15 2.84 -3.63
N ARG A 113 -0.69 1.64 -3.38
CA ARG A 113 -0.65 1.01 -2.06
C ARG A 113 0.78 0.69 -1.60
N ARG A 114 1.66 0.23 -2.50
CA ARG A 114 3.09 0.02 -2.18
C ARG A 114 3.77 1.33 -1.78
N ALA A 115 3.42 2.42 -2.47
CA ALA A 115 3.88 3.78 -2.19
C ALA A 115 3.22 4.43 -0.95
N GLY A 116 2.37 3.71 -0.21
CA GLY A 116 1.71 4.24 0.99
C GLY A 116 0.54 5.19 0.72
N VAL A 117 0.02 5.25 -0.51
CA VAL A 117 -1.15 6.07 -0.84
C VAL A 117 -2.41 5.42 -0.26
N GLY A 118 -3.08 6.14 0.65
CA GLY A 118 -4.40 5.77 1.16
C GLY A 118 -5.55 6.12 0.21
N PRO A 119 -6.73 5.52 0.41
CA PRO A 119 -7.95 5.95 -0.27
C PRO A 119 -8.28 7.40 0.09
N VAL A 120 -9.08 8.07 -0.76
CA VAL A 120 -9.66 9.35 -0.36
C VAL A 120 -10.57 9.15 0.86
N ASP A 121 -10.52 10.05 1.85
CA ASP A 121 -11.35 9.93 3.05
C ASP A 121 -12.83 9.86 2.69
N LEU A 122 -13.45 8.71 2.99
CA LEU A 122 -14.87 8.46 2.75
C LEU A 122 -15.76 9.10 3.84
N ALA A 123 -15.18 9.59 4.93
CA ALA A 123 -15.87 9.97 6.17
C ALA A 123 -16.04 11.49 6.39
N GLY A 124 -16.09 12.28 5.31
CA GLY A 124 -16.00 13.75 5.40
C GLY A 124 -17.31 14.57 5.45
N GLU A 125 -18.52 14.00 5.31
CA GLU A 125 -19.75 14.82 5.18
C GLU A 125 -21.08 14.17 5.69
N VAL A 126 -21.12 13.47 6.83
CA VAL A 126 -22.42 12.97 7.39
C VAL A 126 -22.67 13.35 8.86
N VAL A 127 -21.85 14.19 9.49
CA VAL A 127 -22.12 14.71 10.84
C VAL A 127 -22.24 16.22 10.75
N GLU A 128 -23.33 16.79 11.29
CA GLU A 128 -23.72 18.23 11.35
C GLU A 128 -24.91 18.71 10.48
N ARG A 129 -25.96 17.89 10.26
CA ARG A 129 -27.28 18.42 9.83
C ARG A 129 -28.49 17.77 10.53
N GLY A 130 -28.35 17.38 11.79
CA GLY A 130 -29.46 16.82 12.56
C GLY A 130 -29.38 17.17 14.03
N GLY A 131 -30.08 18.23 14.44
CA GLY A 131 -30.49 18.39 15.83
C GLY A 131 -30.16 19.72 16.48
N GLN A 132 -30.74 20.82 16.00
CA GLN A 132 -31.04 21.94 16.89
C GLN A 132 -32.31 22.67 16.44
N LEU A 133 -33.44 22.02 16.73
CA LEU A 133 -34.77 22.61 16.85
C LEU A 133 -35.49 21.84 17.96
N ALA A 134 -35.33 22.32 19.19
CA ALA A 134 -36.29 22.26 20.30
C ALA A 134 -35.70 23.09 21.45
#